data_AF-A0A519C4X2-F1
#
_entry.id   AF-A0A519C4X2-F1
#
_cell.length_a   1.000
_cell.length_b   1.000
_cell.length_c   1.000
_cell.angle_alpha   90.00
_cell.angle_beta   90.00
_cell.angle_gamma   90.00
#
_symmetry.space_group_name_H-M   'P 1'
#
loop_
_entity.id
_entity.type
_entity.pdbx_description
1 polymer ?
#
loop_
_entity_poly.entity_id
_entity_poly.type
_entity_poly.pdbx_seq_one_letter_code
_entity_poly.pdbx_strand_id
1 'polypeptide(L)'
;MANQKEKPAKPTAKPTAKPTAKPTAKPTAKPTAKPTAAKPIDKSSRPIVVDGTNLIAGRLCSNVAKLLLQGNRVSIINSEEIMISGKKKSIFGEYKDFLKIASILHPKHGPFHPRKPDTIITRMVRGMLPRDKPSGMKAFKRLRAYIGTPKELKSLDKIQFEKAIIKKSSSSYTRMSELAKNVGWNE
;
A
#
# COMPACT_ATOMS: atom_id res chain seq x y z
N MET A 1 61.05 -22.98 34.95
CA MET A 1 60.61 -24.25 34.34
C MET A 1 59.14 -24.06 33.94
N ALA A 2 58.78 -23.46 32.79
CA ALA A 2 58.92 -23.92 31.40
C ALA A 2 58.22 -25.27 31.13
N ASN A 3 57.00 -25.22 30.56
CA ASN A 3 56.50 -26.14 29.50
C ASN A 3 55.09 -25.71 29.08
N GLN A 4 54.88 -25.11 27.89
CA GLN A 4 54.70 -25.73 26.56
C GLN A 4 53.45 -26.64 26.50
N LYS A 5 52.35 -26.20 25.85
CA LYS A 5 52.03 -26.31 24.41
C LYS A 5 52.20 -27.74 23.87
N GLU A 6 51.07 -28.41 23.57
CA GLU A 6 50.65 -28.89 22.24
C GLU A 6 49.50 -29.92 22.35
N LYS A 7 48.50 -29.81 21.46
CA LYS A 7 47.47 -30.82 21.19
C LYS A 7 47.73 -31.38 19.79
N PRO A 8 47.79 -32.71 19.57
CA PRO A 8 47.92 -33.26 18.24
C PRO A 8 46.56 -33.57 17.61
N ALA A 9 46.44 -33.22 16.33
CA ALA A 9 45.32 -33.49 15.45
C ALA A 9 45.34 -34.94 14.93
N LYS A 10 44.15 -35.49 14.69
CA LYS A 10 43.89 -36.83 14.17
C LYS A 10 44.02 -36.84 12.62
N PRO A 11 44.73 -37.81 12.01
CA PRO A 11 44.84 -37.92 10.56
C PRO A 11 43.70 -38.74 9.96
N THR A 12 43.19 -38.34 8.80
CA THR A 12 42.40 -39.20 7.90
C THR A 12 42.92 -39.01 6.48
N ALA A 13 43.25 -40.11 5.81
CA ALA A 13 43.80 -40.16 4.48
C ALA A 13 42.91 -41.00 3.54
N LYS A 14 42.80 -40.50 2.29
CA LYS A 14 42.45 -41.16 1.01
C LYS A 14 41.00 -41.63 0.75
N PRO A 15 40.56 -41.84 -0.52
CA PRO A 15 41.26 -41.68 -1.81
C PRO A 15 40.49 -40.93 -2.93
N THR A 16 41.27 -40.60 -3.97
CA THR A 16 40.90 -40.14 -5.32
C THR A 16 40.27 -41.24 -6.17
N ALA A 17 39.18 -40.95 -6.90
CA ALA A 17 38.78 -41.66 -8.12
C ALA A 17 37.89 -40.78 -9.02
N LYS A 18 38.27 -40.65 -10.30
CA LYS A 18 37.50 -40.07 -11.41
C LYS A 18 36.75 -41.23 -12.13
N PRO A 19 35.63 -41.01 -12.82
CA PRO A 19 35.74 -41.03 -14.28
C PRO A 19 34.81 -40.08 -15.05
N THR A 20 35.30 -39.70 -16.22
CA THR A 20 34.67 -39.01 -17.33
C THR A 20 33.69 -39.95 -18.05
N ALA A 21 32.48 -39.50 -18.37
CA ALA A 21 31.69 -40.04 -19.48
C ALA A 21 30.67 -39.00 -19.98
N LYS A 22 30.79 -38.66 -21.26
CA LYS A 22 29.86 -37.87 -22.07
C LYS A 22 28.87 -38.86 -22.72
N PRO A 23 27.59 -38.52 -22.87
CA PRO A 23 26.91 -38.87 -24.11
C PRO A 23 26.14 -37.70 -24.72
N THR A 24 26.46 -37.46 -25.98
CA THR A 24 25.76 -36.62 -26.95
C THR A 24 24.56 -37.41 -27.49
N ALA A 25 23.33 -36.91 -27.35
CA ALA A 25 22.24 -37.22 -28.28
C ALA A 25 21.08 -36.23 -28.11
N LYS A 26 20.78 -35.51 -29.18
CA LYS A 26 19.61 -34.66 -29.41
C LYS A 26 18.41 -35.58 -29.69
N PRO A 27 17.20 -35.28 -29.18
CA PRO A 27 16.08 -35.20 -30.11
C PRO A 27 15.19 -33.97 -29.88
N THR A 28 14.92 -33.32 -31.00
CA THR A 28 14.00 -32.20 -31.18
C THR A 28 12.56 -32.68 -31.00
N ALA A 29 11.84 -32.17 -30.00
CA ALA A 29 10.38 -32.12 -30.02
C ALA A 29 9.89 -30.95 -29.15
N LYS A 30 9.23 -30.00 -29.80
CA LYS A 30 8.56 -28.84 -29.21
C LYS A 30 7.21 -29.30 -28.66
N PRO A 31 6.90 -29.03 -27.39
CA PRO A 31 5.57 -28.53 -27.06
C PRO A 31 5.67 -27.23 -26.27
N THR A 32 5.13 -26.19 -26.88
CA THR A 32 4.71 -24.93 -26.25
C THR A 32 3.77 -25.22 -25.08
N ALA A 33 4.26 -25.07 -23.85
CA ALA A 33 3.42 -24.84 -22.69
C ALA A 33 4.24 -24.11 -21.62
N LYS A 34 4.11 -22.78 -21.61
CA LYS A 34 4.56 -21.90 -20.54
C LYS A 34 3.78 -22.27 -19.27
N PRO A 35 4.38 -22.84 -18.21
CA PRO A 35 3.72 -22.85 -16.92
C PRO A 35 3.86 -21.43 -16.37
N THR A 36 2.91 -20.56 -16.72
CA THR A 36 2.72 -19.31 -15.99
C THR A 36 2.42 -19.73 -14.56
N ALA A 37 3.38 -19.51 -13.66
CA ALA A 37 3.26 -19.73 -12.24
C ALA A 37 1.89 -19.22 -11.76
N ALA A 38 1.02 -20.17 -11.41
CA ALA A 38 -0.26 -19.90 -10.82
C ALA A 38 0.00 -19.14 -9.51
N LYS A 39 -0.46 -17.88 -9.45
CA LYS A 39 -0.58 -17.13 -8.21
C LYS A 39 -1.43 -17.96 -7.23
N PRO A 40 -1.02 -18.13 -5.97
CA PRO A 40 -1.99 -18.50 -4.96
C PRO A 40 -3.03 -17.38 -4.90
N ILE A 41 -4.28 -17.74 -5.19
CA ILE A 41 -5.44 -16.87 -5.11
C ILE A 41 -5.74 -16.74 -3.61
N ASP A 42 -5.16 -15.71 -3.00
CA ASP A 42 -5.32 -15.44 -1.58
C ASP A 42 -6.73 -14.87 -1.30
N LYS A 43 -7.33 -15.37 -0.21
CA LYS A 43 -8.65 -15.08 0.35
C LYS A 43 -9.09 -13.61 0.19
N SER A 44 -9.83 -13.33 -0.88
CA SER A 44 -11.11 -12.60 -0.95
C SER A 44 -11.31 -12.14 -2.39
N SER A 45 -12.06 -12.92 -3.17
CA SER A 45 -12.47 -12.53 -4.53
C SER A 45 -13.29 -11.23 -4.52
N ARG A 46 -13.99 -10.98 -3.41
CA ARG A 46 -14.84 -9.80 -3.20
C ARG A 46 -14.08 -8.67 -2.49
N PRO A 47 -14.12 -7.43 -2.99
CA PRO A 47 -13.55 -6.29 -2.27
C PRO A 47 -14.44 -5.93 -1.07
N ILE A 48 -13.81 -5.61 0.06
CA ILE A 48 -14.48 -4.98 1.20
C ILE A 48 -14.74 -3.53 0.81
N VAL A 49 -16.01 -3.12 0.80
CA VAL A 49 -16.41 -1.75 0.49
C VAL A 49 -16.55 -0.96 1.78
N VAL A 50 -15.81 0.14 1.88
CA VAL A 50 -15.81 1.03 3.04
C VAL A 50 -16.40 2.37 2.64
N ASP A 51 -17.47 2.78 3.31
CA ASP A 51 -18.08 4.09 3.10
C ASP A 51 -17.37 5.17 3.92
N GLY A 52 -16.83 6.19 3.26
CA GLY A 52 -16.09 7.29 3.87
C GLY A 52 -16.96 8.39 4.50
N THR A 53 -18.28 8.35 4.30
CA THR A 53 -19.20 9.40 4.74
C THR A 53 -19.10 9.65 6.24
N ASN A 54 -18.84 10.91 6.65
CA ASN A 54 -18.75 11.33 8.06
C ASN A 54 -17.68 10.57 8.89
N LEU A 55 -16.65 10.01 8.24
CA LEU A 55 -15.52 9.39 8.91
C LEU A 55 -14.31 10.33 8.99
N ILE A 56 -13.57 10.25 10.09
CA ILE A 56 -12.34 11.03 10.29
C ILE A 56 -11.21 10.40 9.47
N ALA A 57 -10.64 11.18 8.54
CA ALA A 57 -9.67 10.72 7.54
C ALA A 57 -8.54 9.84 8.11
N GLY A 58 -7.86 10.33 9.15
CA GLY A 58 -6.74 9.60 9.76
C GLY A 58 -7.17 8.27 10.42
N ARG A 59 -8.30 8.26 11.12
CA ARG A 59 -8.82 7.07 11.81
C ARG A 59 -9.29 6.01 10.82
N LEU A 60 -9.97 6.46 9.77
CA LEU A 60 -10.37 5.62 8.64
C LEU A 60 -9.14 4.97 7.98
N CYS A 61 -8.13 5.78 7.62
CA CYS A 61 -6.94 5.29 6.92
C CYS A 61 -6.16 4.25 7.73
N SER A 62 -6.07 4.41 9.06
CA SER A 62 -5.38 3.45 9.94
C SER A 62 -6.06 2.08 9.95
N ASN A 63 -7.40 2.05 10.07
CA ASN A 63 -8.17 0.81 10.02
C ASN A 63 -8.06 0.14 8.65
N VAL A 64 -8.12 0.92 7.57
CA VAL A 64 -7.95 0.40 6.20
C VAL A 64 -6.54 -0.19 5.99
N ALA A 65 -5.49 0.50 6.46
CA ALA A 65 -4.12 0.01 6.34
C ALA A 65 -3.95 -1.37 7.01
N LYS A 66 -4.57 -1.57 8.17
CA LYS A 66 -4.58 -2.87 8.86
C LYS A 66 -5.24 -3.96 8.02
N LEU A 67 -6.41 -3.69 7.43
CA LEU A 67 -7.11 -4.64 6.56
C LEU A 67 -6.30 -5.00 5.31
N LEU A 68 -5.60 -4.03 4.72
CA LEU A 68 -4.76 -4.26 3.54
C LEU A 68 -3.55 -5.14 3.84
N LEU A 69 -2.93 -4.97 5.01
CA LEU A 69 -1.82 -5.80 5.48
C LEU A 69 -2.24 -7.23 5.80
N GLN A 70 -3.49 -7.43 6.26
CA GLN A 70 -4.10 -8.75 6.44
C GLN A 70 -4.38 -9.48 5.12
N GLY A 71 -4.22 -8.81 3.96
CA GLY A 71 -4.39 -9.41 2.64
C GLY A 71 -5.69 -9.07 1.94
N ASN A 72 -6.59 -8.31 2.57
CA ASN A 72 -7.90 -7.99 2.01
C ASN A 72 -7.79 -6.98 0.85
N ARG A 73 -8.71 -7.09 -0.11
CA ARG A 73 -8.96 -6.03 -1.10
C ARG A 73 -9.94 -5.04 -0.52
N VAL A 74 -9.59 -3.76 -0.51
CA VAL A 74 -10.41 -2.71 0.10
C VAL A 74 -10.71 -1.62 -0.93
N SER A 75 -11.99 -1.27 -1.05
CA SER A 75 -12.47 -0.16 -1.88
C SER A 75 -13.12 0.88 -1.00
N ILE A 76 -12.54 2.08 -0.94
CA ILE A 76 -13.11 3.23 -0.23
C ILE A 76 -14.01 3.99 -1.22
N ILE A 77 -15.25 4.25 -0.82
CA ILE A 77 -16.22 5.06 -1.59
C ILE A 77 -16.49 6.37 -0.87
N ASN A 78 -17.04 7.35 -1.60
CA ASN A 78 -17.39 8.68 -1.09
C ASN A 78 -16.19 9.38 -0.42
N SER A 79 -15.02 9.33 -1.06
CA SER A 79 -13.78 9.92 -0.52
C SER A 79 -13.89 11.44 -0.28
N GLU A 80 -14.80 12.11 -0.97
CA GLU A 80 -15.12 13.53 -0.89
C GLU A 80 -15.88 13.91 0.40
N GLU A 81 -16.61 12.98 1.01
CA GLU A 81 -17.39 13.18 2.25
C GLU A 81 -16.61 12.78 3.52
N ILE A 82 -15.33 12.42 3.37
CA ILE A 82 -14.44 12.17 4.50
C ILE A 82 -14.14 13.49 5.22
N MET A 83 -14.11 13.42 6.55
CA MET A 83 -13.98 14.58 7.44
C MET A 83 -12.55 14.73 7.96
N ILE A 84 -12.08 15.97 8.06
CA ILE A 84 -10.83 16.35 8.73
C ILE A 84 -11.18 17.17 9.97
N SER A 85 -10.61 16.78 11.11
CA SER A 85 -10.74 17.52 12.36
C SER A 85 -9.77 18.70 12.40
N GLY A 86 -10.25 19.86 12.85
CA GLY A 86 -9.44 21.06 13.04
C GLY A 86 -10.16 22.33 12.59
N LYS A 87 -9.53 23.48 12.81
CA LYS A 87 -10.04 24.75 12.27
C LYS A 87 -9.77 24.80 10.77
N LYS A 88 -10.80 25.10 9.98
CA LYS A 88 -10.75 25.21 8.51
C LYS A 88 -9.55 26.04 7.99
N LYS A 89 -9.28 27.20 8.60
CA LYS A 89 -8.13 28.06 8.26
C LYS A 89 -6.78 27.35 8.46
N SER A 90 -6.62 26.59 9.55
CA SER A 90 -5.38 25.84 9.86
C SER A 90 -5.15 24.75 8.82
N ILE A 91 -6.18 23.94 8.57
CA ILE A 91 -6.12 22.83 7.62
C ILE A 91 -5.73 23.34 6.22
N PHE A 92 -6.33 24.43 5.77
CA PHE A 92 -5.98 25.04 4.47
C PHE A 92 -4.58 25.66 4.46
N GLY A 93 -4.17 26.31 5.55
CA GLY A 93 -2.82 26.85 5.69
C GLY A 93 -1.76 25.76 5.61
N GLU A 94 -1.88 24.73 6.46
CA GLU A 94 -0.99 23.57 6.51
C GLU A 94 -0.91 22.87 5.15
N TYR A 95 -2.06 22.66 4.50
CA TYR A 95 -2.06 22.04 3.18
C TYR A 95 -1.38 22.94 2.15
N LYS A 96 -1.61 24.26 2.15
CA LYS A 96 -0.92 25.18 1.23
C LYS A 96 0.59 25.19 1.46
N ASP A 97 1.04 25.15 2.70
CA ASP A 97 2.47 25.07 3.01
C ASP A 97 3.07 23.77 2.48
N PHE A 98 2.35 22.67 2.60
CA PHE A 98 2.73 21.40 1.99
C PHE A 98 2.88 21.48 0.46
N LEU A 99 2.08 22.30 -0.23
CA LEU A 99 2.20 22.48 -1.68
C LEU A 99 3.42 23.29 -2.10
N LYS A 100 3.91 24.16 -1.22
CA LYS A 100 5.10 24.97 -1.47
C LYS A 100 6.37 24.10 -1.47
N ILE A 101 6.30 22.91 -0.87
CA ILE A 101 7.41 21.96 -0.85
C ILE A 101 7.62 21.42 -2.27
N ALA A 102 8.61 21.93 -2.98
CA ALA A 102 9.00 21.46 -4.31
C ALA A 102 10.52 21.33 -4.40
N SER A 103 10.99 20.48 -5.33
CA SER A 103 12.41 20.45 -5.65
C SER A 103 12.78 21.75 -6.37
N ILE A 104 13.80 22.44 -5.87
CA ILE A 104 14.33 23.67 -6.48
C ILE A 104 14.93 23.37 -7.86
N LEU A 105 15.61 22.22 -7.99
CA LEU A 105 16.31 21.84 -9.21
C LEU A 105 15.35 21.41 -10.32
N HIS A 106 14.51 20.41 -10.05
CA HIS A 106 13.61 19.83 -11.05
C HIS A 106 12.27 19.44 -10.41
N PRO A 107 11.18 20.19 -10.66
CA PRO A 107 9.87 19.92 -10.07
C PRO A 107 9.34 18.51 -10.39
N LYS A 108 9.72 17.93 -11.53
CA LYS A 108 9.32 16.58 -11.97
C LYS A 108 9.82 15.46 -11.05
N HIS A 109 10.99 15.62 -10.45
CA HIS A 109 11.59 14.64 -9.53
C HIS A 109 11.30 14.97 -8.06
N GLY A 110 10.53 16.02 -7.79
CA GLY A 110 10.14 16.43 -6.46
C GLY A 110 8.97 15.64 -5.88
N PRO A 111 8.56 15.97 -4.65
CA PRO A 111 7.36 15.40 -4.04
C PRO A 111 6.11 15.70 -4.87
N PHE A 112 5.33 14.68 -5.18
CA PHE A 112 4.07 14.84 -5.92
C PHE A 112 2.90 15.14 -4.99
N HIS A 113 2.17 16.23 -5.25
CA HIS A 113 1.05 16.71 -4.45
C HIS A 113 -0.30 16.37 -5.11
N PRO A 114 -1.03 15.33 -4.62
CA PRO A 114 -2.35 15.01 -5.15
C PRO A 114 -3.36 16.11 -4.80
N ARG A 115 -4.31 16.34 -5.71
CA ARG A 115 -5.38 17.34 -5.57
C ARG A 115 -6.75 16.72 -5.39
N LYS A 116 -6.98 15.59 -6.05
CA LYS A 116 -8.27 14.88 -6.00
C LYS A 116 -8.46 14.18 -4.66
N PRO A 117 -9.66 14.18 -4.07
CA PRO A 117 -9.90 13.65 -2.72
C PRO A 117 -9.56 12.15 -2.61
N ASP A 118 -9.88 11.34 -3.62
CA ASP A 118 -9.49 9.92 -3.73
C ASP A 118 -7.97 9.71 -3.65
N THR A 119 -7.20 10.52 -4.39
CA THR A 119 -5.74 10.43 -4.43
C THR A 119 -5.08 10.98 -3.16
N ILE A 120 -5.70 11.97 -2.50
CA ILE A 120 -5.27 12.45 -1.18
C ILE A 120 -5.39 11.31 -0.17
N ILE A 121 -6.56 10.66 -0.08
CA ILE A 121 -6.78 9.51 0.81
C ILE A 121 -5.83 8.37 0.49
N THR A 122 -5.65 8.08 -0.80
CA THR A 122 -4.69 7.05 -1.24
C THR A 122 -3.27 7.38 -0.78
N ARG A 123 -2.84 8.66 -0.83
CA ARG A 123 -1.53 9.10 -0.32
C ARG A 123 -1.46 8.96 1.21
N MET A 124 -2.54 9.26 1.94
CA MET A 124 -2.60 9.08 3.39
C MET A 124 -2.44 7.62 3.78
N VAL A 125 -3.21 6.70 3.17
CA VAL A 125 -3.09 5.25 3.43
C VAL A 125 -1.71 4.75 3.05
N ARG A 126 -1.14 5.23 1.92
CA ARG A 126 0.23 4.88 1.52
C ARG A 126 1.28 5.26 2.58
N GLY A 127 1.10 6.40 3.26
CA GLY A 127 1.99 6.84 4.33
C GLY A 127 1.91 5.95 5.59
N MET A 128 0.84 5.19 5.76
CA MET A 128 0.65 4.26 6.88
C MET A 128 1.11 2.83 6.56
N LEU A 129 1.56 2.55 5.33
CA LEU A 129 2.03 1.24 4.89
C LEU A 129 3.56 1.20 4.77
N PRO A 130 4.22 0.06 5.03
CA PRO A 130 5.65 -0.09 4.88
C PRO A 130 6.06 -0.05 3.40
N ARG A 131 6.47 1.12 2.92
CA ARG A 131 6.71 1.38 1.49
C ARG A 131 7.93 0.66 0.91
N ASP A 132 8.95 0.43 1.71
CA ASP A 132 10.21 -0.17 1.26
C ASP A 132 10.12 -1.69 1.10
N LYS A 133 9.14 -2.31 1.77
CA LYS A 133 8.95 -3.76 1.74
C LYS A 133 7.98 -4.18 0.63
N PRO A 134 8.22 -5.31 -0.05
CA PRO A 134 7.32 -5.82 -1.08
C PRO A 134 5.91 -6.14 -0.53
N SER A 135 5.81 -6.48 0.75
CA SER A 135 4.51 -6.71 1.42
C SER A 135 3.64 -5.46 1.42
N GLY A 136 4.18 -4.30 1.81
CA GLY A 136 3.42 -3.05 1.81
C GLY A 136 3.07 -2.57 0.41
N MET A 137 3.96 -2.75 -0.57
CA MET A 137 3.63 -2.49 -1.98
C MET A 137 2.51 -3.38 -2.51
N LYS A 138 2.49 -4.67 -2.15
CA LYS A 138 1.39 -5.59 -2.48
C LYS A 138 0.09 -5.15 -1.82
N ALA A 139 0.13 -4.76 -0.54
CA ALA A 139 -1.02 -4.25 0.18
C ALA A 139 -1.59 -2.98 -0.46
N PHE A 140 -0.74 -2.01 -0.82
CA PHE A 140 -1.15 -0.78 -1.49
C PHE A 140 -1.82 -1.06 -2.84
N LYS A 141 -1.34 -2.04 -3.62
CA LYS A 141 -1.96 -2.44 -4.90
C LYS A 141 -3.39 -3.00 -4.74
N ARG A 142 -3.78 -3.44 -3.54
CA ARG A 142 -5.13 -3.94 -3.24
C ARG A 142 -6.13 -2.83 -2.91
N LEU A 143 -5.65 -1.62 -2.61
CA LEU A 143 -6.48 -0.46 -2.28
C LEU A 143 -7.01 0.20 -3.55
N ARG A 144 -8.31 0.53 -3.53
CA ARG A 144 -8.92 1.48 -4.46
C ARG A 144 -9.69 2.52 -3.66
N ALA A 145 -9.66 3.77 -4.11
CA ALA A 145 -10.45 4.85 -3.55
C ALA A 145 -11.20 5.51 -4.69
N TYR A 146 -12.47 5.84 -4.43
CA TYR A 146 -13.37 6.43 -5.41
C TYR A 146 -13.99 7.71 -4.87
N ILE A 147 -14.26 8.62 -5.79
CA ILE A 147 -15.12 9.77 -5.57
C ILE A 147 -16.55 9.32 -5.89
N GLY A 148 -17.47 9.51 -4.94
CA GLY A 148 -18.80 8.93 -4.98
C GLY A 148 -18.79 7.40 -4.94
N THR A 149 -19.87 6.80 -5.45
CA THR A 149 -20.04 5.34 -5.47
C THR A 149 -20.13 4.82 -6.91
N PRO A 150 -19.13 4.04 -7.40
CA PRO A 150 -19.18 3.46 -8.73
C PRO A 150 -20.29 2.41 -8.86
N LYS A 151 -20.88 2.28 -10.06
CA LYS A 151 -22.04 1.39 -10.31
C LYS A 151 -21.79 -0.06 -9.87
N GLU A 152 -20.57 -0.55 -10.07
CA GLU A 152 -20.13 -1.91 -9.73
C GLU A 152 -20.16 -2.21 -8.22
N LEU A 153 -19.97 -1.19 -7.38
CA LEU A 153 -19.90 -1.36 -5.92
C LEU A 153 -21.22 -1.00 -5.21
N LYS A 154 -22.22 -0.49 -5.94
CA LYS A 154 -23.50 -0.06 -5.34
C LYS A 154 -24.29 -1.22 -4.71
N SER A 155 -24.14 -2.43 -5.26
CA SER A 155 -24.84 -3.63 -4.80
C SER A 155 -24.14 -4.36 -3.65
N LEU A 156 -22.93 -3.94 -3.27
CA LEU A 156 -22.17 -4.58 -2.20
C LEU A 156 -22.46 -3.93 -0.85
N ASP A 157 -22.33 -4.73 0.21
CA ASP A 157 -22.49 -4.26 1.58
C ASP A 157 -21.40 -3.25 1.94
N LYS A 158 -21.84 -2.12 2.50
CA LYS A 158 -20.98 -1.01 2.89
C LYS A 158 -20.67 -1.11 4.38
N ILE A 159 -19.39 -1.13 4.71
CA ILE A 159 -18.90 -1.12 6.09
C ILE A 159 -18.51 0.31 6.48
N GLN A 160 -18.92 0.72 7.66
CA GLN A 160 -18.41 1.92 8.32
C GLN A 160 -17.67 1.52 9.60
N PHE A 161 -16.61 2.24 9.94
CA PHE A 161 -15.87 1.99 11.17
C PHE A 161 -16.39 2.88 12.30
N GLU A 162 -17.02 2.30 13.31
CA GLU A 162 -17.56 3.03 14.48
C GLU A 162 -16.53 3.95 15.13
N LYS A 163 -15.28 3.48 15.29
CA LYS A 163 -14.18 4.26 15.88
C LYS A 163 -13.79 5.50 15.08
N ALA A 164 -14.10 5.52 13.79
CA ALA A 164 -13.76 6.60 12.88
C ALA A 164 -14.90 7.61 12.70
N ILE A 165 -16.12 7.33 13.18
CA ILE A 165 -17.27 8.24 13.05
C ILE A 165 -17.00 9.55 13.82
N ILE A 166 -17.45 10.66 13.25
CA ILE A 166 -17.40 11.97 13.90
C ILE A 166 -18.23 11.98 15.19
N LYS A 167 -17.77 12.73 16.20
CA LYS A 167 -18.47 12.85 17.49
C LYS A 167 -19.17 14.20 17.68
N LYS A 168 -18.73 15.23 16.95
CA LYS A 168 -19.30 16.58 16.99
C LYS A 168 -20.17 16.83 15.76
N SER A 169 -20.86 17.96 15.72
CA SER A 169 -21.60 18.40 14.53
C SER A 169 -20.69 18.47 13.30
N SER A 170 -21.24 18.15 12.14
CA SER A 170 -20.52 18.15 10.86
C SER A 170 -19.89 19.51 10.55
N SER A 171 -20.50 20.61 10.97
CA SER A 171 -19.99 21.98 10.82
C SER A 171 -18.66 22.25 11.53
N SER A 172 -18.32 21.43 12.54
CA SER A 172 -17.04 21.54 13.26
C SER A 172 -15.87 20.89 12.50
N TYR A 173 -16.15 20.21 11.39
CA TYR A 173 -15.17 19.49 10.59
C TYR A 173 -15.10 20.09 9.18
N THR A 174 -13.97 19.88 8.51
CA THR A 174 -13.81 20.24 7.11
C THR A 174 -13.97 18.99 6.25
N ARG A 175 -14.84 19.06 5.23
CA ARG A 175 -14.98 17.98 4.24
C ARG A 175 -13.77 17.91 3.33
N MET A 176 -13.42 16.71 2.91
CA MET A 176 -12.34 16.50 1.95
C MET A 176 -12.63 17.16 0.60
N SER A 177 -13.90 17.19 0.17
CA SER A 177 -14.35 17.93 -1.01
C SER A 177 -13.96 19.40 -0.97
N GLU A 178 -14.19 20.04 0.18
CA GLU A 178 -13.92 21.46 0.39
C GLU A 178 -12.42 21.76 0.37
N LEU A 179 -11.61 20.91 1.02
CA LEU A 179 -10.15 20.98 0.96
C LEU A 179 -9.67 20.81 -0.48
N ALA A 180 -10.13 19.78 -1.17
CA ALA A 180 -9.73 19.46 -2.53
C ALA A 180 -10.03 20.63 -3.49
N LYS A 181 -11.25 21.22 -3.41
CA LYS A 181 -11.63 22.40 -4.20
C LYS A 181 -10.71 23.59 -3.93
N ASN A 182 -10.35 23.85 -2.67
CA ASN A 182 -9.45 24.95 -2.32
C ASN A 182 -8.04 24.80 -2.91
N VAL A 183 -7.58 23.56 -3.08
CA VAL A 183 -6.20 23.26 -3.48
C VAL A 183 -6.06 23.02 -4.98
N GLY A 184 -7.10 23.30 -5.76
CA GLY A 184 -7.11 23.27 -7.22
C GLY A 184 -7.69 21.99 -7.83
N TRP A 185 -8.55 21.25 -7.12
CA TRP A 185 -9.37 20.22 -7.74
C TRP A 185 -10.59 20.85 -8.41
N ASN A 186 -10.60 20.79 -9.74
CA ASN A 186 -11.77 21.12 -10.54
C ASN A 186 -12.59 19.83 -10.75
N GLU A 187 -13.89 19.94 -10.50
CA GLU A 187 -14.89 18.87 -10.56
C GLU A 187 -15.20 18.47 -12.01
#